data_AF-A0A7W0PZ39-F1
#
_entry.id   AF-A0A7W0PZ39-F1
#
_cell.length_a   1.000
_cell.length_b   1.000
_cell.length_c   1.000
_cell.angle_alpha   90.00
_cell.angle_beta   90.00
_cell.angle_gamma   90.00
#
_symmetry.space_group_name_H-M   'P 1'
#
loop_
_entity.id
_entity.type
_entity.pdbx_description
1 polymer ?
#
loop_
_entity_poly.entity_id
_entity_poly.type
_entity_poly.pdbx_seq_one_letter_code
_entity_poly.pdbx_strand_id
1 'polypeptide(L)'
;MLGLWQHDDLEALEAISQNDEARRIFLRMAAMSQDGRLPQFLTELNYDPEIDEDTKGTIAELASDHSFLLVVEDYLRRTRLYH
;
A
#
# COMPACT_ATOMS: atom_id res chain seq x y z
N MET A 1 6.78 18.64 -3.66
CA MET A 1 5.56 19.03 -2.93
C MET A 1 5.42 18.11 -1.72
N LEU A 2 5.96 18.51 -0.57
CA LEU A 2 5.77 17.83 0.72
C LEU A 2 4.77 18.67 1.54
N GLY A 3 3.59 18.90 0.96
CA GLY A 3 2.57 19.77 1.54
C GLY A 3 1.59 18.95 2.36
N LEU A 4 1.58 19.17 3.67
CA LEU A 4 0.54 18.77 4.62
C LEU A 4 0.31 17.27 4.78
N TRP A 5 1.32 16.58 5.30
CA TRP A 5 1.14 15.29 5.96
C TRP A 5 0.28 15.52 7.21
N GLN A 6 -0.93 14.94 7.25
CA GLN A 6 -1.73 14.97 8.47
C GLN A 6 -1.06 14.08 9.52
N HIS A 7 -1.26 14.35 10.81
CA HIS A 7 -0.67 13.55 11.88
C HIS A 7 -1.00 12.05 11.71
N ASP A 8 -2.21 11.80 11.22
CA ASP A 8 -2.76 10.47 10.93
C ASP A 8 -1.98 9.73 9.83
N ASP A 9 -1.44 10.43 8.83
CA ASP A 9 -0.64 9.81 7.77
C ASP A 9 0.70 9.30 8.32
N LEU A 10 1.34 10.05 9.22
CA LEU A 10 2.60 9.64 9.84
C LEU A 10 2.40 8.47 10.80
N GLU A 11 1.31 8.49 11.58
CA GLU A 11 0.94 7.36 12.45
C GLU A 11 0.67 6.09 11.63
N ALA A 12 -0.06 6.20 10.52
CA ALA A 12 -0.29 5.09 9.60
C ALA A 12 1.02 4.55 9.00
N LEU A 13 1.91 5.44 8.55
CA LEU A 13 3.22 5.06 8.01
C LEU A 13 4.06 4.29 9.04
N GLU A 14 4.03 4.72 10.30
CA GLU A 14 4.77 4.06 11.37
C GLU A 14 4.13 2.74 11.78
N ALA A 15 2.79 2.65 11.82
CA ALA A 15 2.09 1.39 12.02
C ALA A 15 2.42 0.36 10.93
N ILE A 16 2.52 0.80 9.67
CA ILE A 16 2.94 -0.04 8.54
C ILE A 16 4.41 -0.45 8.66
N SER A 17 5.30 0.44 9.10
CA SER A 17 6.73 0.15 9.22
C SER A 17 7.01 -0.95 10.26
N GLN A 18 6.27 -0.93 11.36
CA GLN A 18 6.37 -1.86 12.48
C GLN A 18 5.70 -3.22 12.21
N ASN A 19 4.84 -3.33 11.19
CA ASN A 19 4.18 -4.57 10.80
C ASN A 19 4.81 -5.16 9.53
N ASP A 20 5.58 -6.24 9.68
CA ASP A 20 6.28 -6.91 8.58
C ASP A 20 5.37 -7.37 7.43
N GLU A 21 4.16 -7.81 7.75
CA GLU A 21 3.19 -8.30 6.77
C GLU A 21 2.58 -7.13 5.99
N ALA A 22 2.10 -6.10 6.70
CA ALA A 22 1.61 -4.87 6.09
C ALA A 22 2.69 -4.27 5.18
N ARG A 23 3.93 -4.17 5.65
CA ARG A 23 5.06 -3.66 4.87
C ARG A 23 5.24 -4.41 3.55
N ARG A 24 5.16 -5.74 3.56
CA ARG A 24 5.27 -6.56 2.34
C ARG A 24 4.12 -6.31 1.37
N ILE A 25 2.90 -6.20 1.87
CA ILE A 25 1.71 -5.94 1.06
C ILE A 25 1.82 -4.57 0.39
N PHE A 26 2.07 -3.52 1.17
CA PHE A 26 2.20 -2.16 0.65
C PHE A 26 3.33 -2.00 -0.36
N LEU A 27 4.52 -2.57 -0.10
CA LEU A 27 5.63 -2.54 -1.06
C LEU A 27 5.28 -3.26 -2.37
N ARG A 28 4.56 -4.39 -2.29
CA ARG A 28 4.13 -5.13 -3.48
C ARG A 28 3.09 -4.34 -4.27
N MET A 29 2.13 -3.70 -3.59
CA MET A 29 1.13 -2.84 -4.23
C MET A 29 1.77 -1.60 -4.86
N ALA A 30 2.73 -0.97 -4.20
CA ALA A 30 3.48 0.16 -4.74
C ALA A 30 4.26 -0.23 -6.01
N ALA A 31 4.95 -1.38 -5.99
CA ALA A 31 5.64 -1.91 -7.17
C ALA A 31 4.67 -2.18 -8.33
N MET A 32 3.54 -2.83 -8.06
CA MET A 32 2.50 -3.08 -9.07
C MET A 32 1.88 -1.77 -9.61
N SER A 33 1.75 -0.75 -8.76
CA SER A 33 1.27 0.58 -9.14
C SER A 33 2.24 1.25 -10.11
N GLN A 34 3.53 1.25 -9.79
CA GLN A 34 4.59 1.81 -10.65
C GLN A 34 4.72 1.09 -11.99
N ASP A 35 4.55 -0.23 -11.99
CA ASP A 35 4.59 -1.05 -13.21
C ASP A 35 3.29 -0.94 -14.05
N GLY A 36 2.27 -0.23 -13.56
CA GLY A 36 0.95 -0.13 -14.20
C GLY A 36 0.14 -1.43 -14.18
N ARG A 37 0.54 -2.39 -13.35
CA ARG A 37 -0.07 -3.73 -13.22
C ARG A 37 -1.15 -3.82 -12.15
N LEU A 38 -1.23 -2.82 -11.26
CA LEU A 38 -2.20 -2.79 -10.17
C LEU A 38 -3.67 -2.91 -10.63
N PRO A 39 -4.12 -2.24 -11.72
CA PRO A 39 -5.50 -2.40 -12.21
C PRO A 39 -5.81 -3.83 -12.70
N GLN A 40 -4.85 -4.49 -13.36
CA GLN A 40 -5.01 -5.87 -13.79
C GLN A 40 -5.11 -6.81 -12.58
N PHE A 41 -4.25 -6.61 -11.58
CA PHE A 41 -4.29 -7.38 -10.34
C PHE A 41 -5.63 -7.24 -9.61
N LEU A 42 -6.18 -6.02 -9.49
CA LEU A 42 -7.49 -5.80 -8.89
C LEU A 42 -8.61 -6.51 -9.67
N THR A 43 -8.50 -6.54 -11.00
CA THR A 43 -9.44 -7.24 -11.86
C THR A 43 -9.39 -8.74 -11.61
N GLU A 44 -8.19 -9.34 -11.61
CA GLU A 44 -7.98 -10.76 -11.30
C GLU A 44 -8.47 -11.12 -9.90
N LEU A 45 -8.15 -10.29 -8.90
CA LEU A 45 -8.59 -10.43 -7.51
C LEU A 45 -10.11 -10.42 -7.38
N ASN A 46 -10.80 -9.55 -8.13
CA ASN A 46 -12.26 -9.47 -8.10
C ASN A 46 -12.93 -10.77 -8.57
N TYR A 47 -12.31 -11.47 -9.52
CA TYR A 47 -12.79 -12.75 -10.04
C TYR A 47 -12.36 -13.97 -9.23
N ASP A 48 -11.51 -13.79 -8.22
CA ASP A 48 -11.07 -14.88 -7.34
C ASP A 48 -12.19 -15.27 -6.37
N PRO A 49 -12.75 -16.50 -6.44
CA PRO A 49 -13.79 -16.94 -5.52
C PRO A 49 -13.24 -17.42 -4.17
N GLU A 50 -11.93 -17.58 -4.02
CA GLU A 50 -11.30 -18.02 -2.76
C GLU A 50 -11.11 -16.88 -1.77
N ILE A 51 -11.15 -15.63 -2.27
CA ILE A 51 -11.00 -14.43 -1.46
C ILE A 51 -12.39 -13.86 -1.18
N ASP A 52 -12.66 -13.58 0.09
CA ASP A 52 -13.91 -12.98 0.52
C ASP A 52 -14.03 -11.51 0.10
N GLU A 53 -15.26 -11.01 0.01
CA GLU A 53 -15.53 -9.65 -0.46
C GLU A 53 -14.97 -8.57 0.46
N ASP A 54 -14.83 -8.82 1.77
CA ASP A 54 -14.26 -7.86 2.72
C ASP A 54 -12.76 -7.65 2.46
N THR A 55 -12.04 -8.76 2.22
CA THR A 55 -10.63 -8.73 1.83
C THR A 55 -10.43 -8.04 0.47
N LYS A 56 -11.29 -8.32 -0.51
CA LYS A 56 -11.25 -7.64 -1.82
C LYS A 56 -11.49 -6.14 -1.69
N GLY A 57 -12.49 -5.74 -0.91
CA GLY A 57 -12.82 -4.35 -0.64
C GLY A 57 -11.64 -3.61 0.00
N THR A 58 -11.02 -4.21 1.01
CA THR A 58 -9.84 -3.66 1.68
C THR A 58 -8.69 -3.43 0.69
N ILE A 59 -8.38 -4.40 -0.17
CA ILE A 59 -7.30 -4.27 -1.16
C ILE A 59 -7.65 -3.20 -2.21
N ALA A 60 -8.91 -3.11 -2.64
CA ALA A 60 -9.36 -2.10 -3.59
C ALA A 60 -9.27 -0.68 -3.00
N GLU A 61 -9.63 -0.49 -1.73
CA GLU A 61 -9.48 0.78 -1.01
C GLU A 61 -8.01 1.19 -0.94
N LEU A 62 -7.13 0.30 -0.52
CA LEU A 62 -5.68 0.54 -0.48
C LEU A 62 -5.10 0.87 -1.86
N ALA A 63 -5.61 0.24 -2.91
CA ALA A 63 -5.15 0.48 -4.28
C ALA A 63 -5.69 1.78 -4.88
N SER A 64 -6.77 2.34 -4.34
CA SER A 64 -7.37 3.57 -4.85
C SER A 64 -6.43 4.77 -4.64
N ASP A 65 -5.68 4.79 -3.54
CA ASP A 65 -4.73 5.86 -3.23
C ASP A 65 -3.31 5.55 -3.71
N HIS A 66 -3.07 5.84 -4.99
CA HIS A 66 -1.77 5.63 -5.62
C HIS A 66 -0.68 6.52 -5.00
N SER A 67 -1.04 7.71 -4.52
CA SER A 67 -0.07 8.64 -3.92
C SER A 67 0.40 8.10 -2.57
N PHE A 68 -0.53 7.56 -1.78
CA PHE A 68 -0.20 6.90 -0.52
C PHE A 68 0.71 5.69 -0.72
N LEU A 69 0.46 4.83 -1.71
CA LEU A 69 1.33 3.68 -2.00
C LEU A 69 2.78 4.10 -2.29
N LEU A 70 2.97 5.16 -3.09
CA LEU A 70 4.31 5.68 -3.42
C LEU A 70 5.03 6.27 -2.20
N VAL A 71 4.27 6.93 -1.34
CA VAL A 71 4.79 7.49 -0.10
C VAL A 71 5.21 6.39 0.86
N VAL A 72 4.35 5.40 1.07
CA VAL A 72 4.65 4.28 1.96
C VAL A 72 5.93 3.61 1.50
N GLU A 73 6.09 3.39 0.20
CA GLU A 73 7.34 2.87 -0.36
C GLU A 73 8.55 3.77 -0.04
N ASP A 74 8.46 5.07 -0.29
CA ASP A 74 9.56 6.01 -0.01
C ASP A 74 9.90 6.06 1.50
N TYR A 75 8.89 6.09 2.37
CA TYR A 75 9.04 6.05 3.82
C TYR A 75 9.77 4.78 4.26
N LEU A 76 9.28 3.60 3.84
CA LEU A 76 9.86 2.31 4.19
C LEU A 76 11.29 2.13 3.66
N ARG A 77 11.57 2.62 2.45
CA ARG A 77 12.93 2.59 1.89
C ARG A 77 13.89 3.45 2.71
N ARG A 78 13.43 4.61 3.20
CA ARG A 78 14.22 5.52 4.04
C ARG A 78 14.41 4.96 5.44
N THR A 79 13.36 4.50 6.11
CA THR A 79 13.44 4.03 7.51
C THR A 79 14.19 2.72 7.65
N ARG A 80 14.21 1.85 6.63
CA ARG A 80 15.05 0.64 6.61
C ARG A 80 16.56 0.93 6.67
N LEU A 81 17.01 2.15 6.36
CA LEU A 81 18.41 2.56 6.52
C LEU A 81 18.75 3.06 7.93
N TYR A 82 17.74 3.38 8.75
CA TYR A 82 17.92 3.99 10.08
C TYR A 82 17.57 3.03 11.24
N HIS A 83 17.01 1.86 10.95
CA HIS A 83 16.72 0.78 11.91
C HIS A 83 17.62 -0.42 11.66
#